data_AF-A0AAE7AYB0-F1
#
_entry.id   AF-A0AAE7AYB0-F1
#
_cell.length_a   1.000
_cell.length_b   1.000
_cell.length_c   1.000
_cell.angle_alpha   90.00
_cell.angle_beta   90.00
_cell.angle_gamma   90.00
#
_symmetry.space_group_name_H-M   'P 1'
#
loop_
_entity.id
_entity.type
_entity.pdbx_description
1 polymer ?
#
loop_
_entity_poly.entity_id
_entity_poly.type
_entity_poly.pdbx_seq_one_letter_code
_entity_poly.pdbx_strand_id
1 'polypeptide(L)'
;MWLSKKSIDQNVNLALDEFSKSIKAIERGSTEALALVIFVNGCYDSKRFTHCRYNALLHYPRARDAARHLVALCDLDIDGFCVAIREAHTILRDSDVVSCELVLSY
;
A
#
# COMPACT_ATOMS: atom_id res chain seq x y z
N MET A 1 10.81 -4.49 -27.53
CA MET A 1 9.94 -4.48 -26.33
C MET A 1 10.64 -3.80 -25.15
N TRP A 2 11.04 -2.52 -25.29
CA TRP A 2 11.78 -1.76 -24.24
C TRP A 2 10.94 -0.65 -23.57
N LEU A 3 9.77 -0.34 -24.11
CA LEU A 3 8.87 0.70 -23.59
C LEU A 3 8.10 0.26 -22.33
N SER A 4 7.83 -1.05 -22.21
CA SER A 4 7.02 -1.61 -21.12
C SER A 4 7.72 -1.48 -19.76
N LYS A 5 9.01 -1.80 -19.64
CA LYS A 5 9.73 -1.72 -18.35
C LYS A 5 9.86 -0.30 -17.80
N LYS A 6 10.10 0.67 -18.69
CA LYS A 6 10.21 2.10 -18.34
C LYS A 6 8.87 2.70 -17.88
N SER A 7 7.76 2.23 -18.47
CA SER A 7 6.40 2.61 -18.10
C SER A 7 5.95 1.98 -16.77
N ILE A 8 6.32 0.72 -16.53
CA ILE A 8 6.07 -0.01 -15.28
C ILE A 8 6.69 0.78 -14.11
N ASP A 9 7.96 1.17 -14.25
CA ASP A 9 8.67 1.93 -13.21
C ASP A 9 8.02 3.29 -12.93
N GLN A 10 7.45 3.97 -13.93
CA GLN A 10 6.80 5.27 -13.73
C GLN A 10 5.48 5.16 -12.96
N ASN A 11 4.62 4.20 -13.30
CA ASN A 11 3.34 4.01 -12.61
C ASN A 11 3.54 3.59 -11.16
N VAL A 12 4.50 2.70 -10.91
CA VAL A 12 4.87 2.26 -9.55
C VAL A 12 5.39 3.44 -8.73
N ASN A 13 6.32 4.24 -9.27
CA ASN A 13 6.86 5.40 -8.56
C ASN A 13 5.78 6.43 -8.23
N LEU A 14 4.86 6.70 -9.16
CA LEU A 14 3.75 7.62 -8.93
C LEU A 14 2.79 7.09 -7.85
N ALA A 15 2.46 5.79 -7.89
CA ALA A 15 1.61 5.18 -6.87
C ALA A 15 2.26 5.23 -5.48
N LEU A 16 3.57 5.00 -5.38
CA LEU A 16 4.31 5.06 -4.12
C LEU A 16 4.46 6.48 -3.56
N ASP A 17 4.66 7.47 -4.43
CA ASP A 17 4.72 8.87 -4.03
C ASP A 17 3.37 9.34 -3.45
N GLU A 18 2.28 9.04 -4.15
CA GLU A 18 0.93 9.35 -3.67
C GLU A 18 0.57 8.56 -2.40
N PHE A 19 0.92 7.27 -2.32
CA PHE A 19 0.79 6.49 -1.11
C PHE A 19 1.52 7.15 0.09
N SER A 20 2.79 7.51 -0.09
CA SER A 20 3.63 8.14 0.93
C SER A 20 3.09 9.50 1.39
N LYS A 21 2.46 10.27 0.50
CA LYS A 21 1.75 11.51 0.88
C LYS A 21 0.49 11.20 1.69
N SER A 22 -0.33 10.26 1.24
CA SER A 22 -1.62 9.94 1.86
C SER A 22 -1.47 9.35 3.26
N ILE A 23 -0.43 8.56 3.54
CA ILE A 23 -0.21 8.02 4.89
C ILE A 23 0.06 9.12 5.94
N LYS A 24 0.57 10.30 5.55
CA LYS A 24 0.81 11.42 6.47
C LYS A 24 -0.49 12.03 7.01
N ALA A 25 -1.62 11.78 6.35
CA ALA A 25 -2.93 12.21 6.84
C ALA A 25 -3.48 11.25 7.92
N ILE A 26 -2.89 10.07 8.11
CA ILE A 26 -3.33 9.08 9.09
C ILE A 26 -2.77 9.45 10.46
N GLU A 27 -3.64 9.50 11.47
CA GLU A 27 -3.21 9.75 12.84
C GLU A 27 -2.38 8.57 13.36
N ARG A 28 -1.24 8.88 13.98
CA ARG A 28 -0.32 7.90 14.53
C ARG A 28 -1.02 6.98 15.54
N GLY A 29 -0.85 5.67 15.36
CA GLY A 29 -1.40 4.65 16.27
C GLY A 29 -2.93 4.52 16.24
N SER A 30 -3.59 5.19 15.29
CA SER A 30 -5.05 5.07 15.11
C SER A 30 -5.45 3.70 14.57
N THR A 31 -6.75 3.39 14.66
CA THR A 31 -7.34 2.20 14.03
C THR A 31 -7.19 2.22 12.50
N GLU A 32 -7.15 3.41 11.90
CA GLU A 32 -6.84 3.61 10.48
C GLU A 32 -5.41 3.16 10.14
N ALA A 33 -4.43 3.56 10.96
CA ALA A 33 -3.05 3.13 10.80
C ALA A 33 -2.92 1.59 10.85
N LEU A 34 -3.57 0.98 11.84
CA LEU A 34 -3.59 -0.48 11.99
C LEU A 34 -4.29 -1.17 10.80
N ALA A 35 -5.44 -0.66 10.36
CA ALA A 35 -6.16 -1.22 9.22
C ALA A 35 -5.33 -1.16 7.94
N LEU A 36 -4.58 -0.07 7.73
CA LEU A 36 -3.66 0.04 6.59
C LEU A 36 -2.54 -0.99 6.64
N VAL A 37 -1.91 -1.20 7.81
CA VAL A 37 -0.87 -2.22 8.00
C VAL A 37 -1.40 -3.61 7.69
N ILE A 38 -2.56 -3.97 8.24
CA ILE A 38 -3.18 -5.28 7.99
C ILE A 38 -3.44 -5.48 6.49
N PHE A 39 -3.90 -4.44 5.79
CA PHE A 39 -4.09 -4.51 4.35
C PHE A 39 -2.79 -4.73 3.58
N VAL A 40 -1.75 -3.93 3.87
CA VAL A 40 -0.46 -4.01 3.17
C VAL A 40 0.24 -5.33 3.45
N ASN A 41 0.31 -5.77 4.71
CA ASN A 41 0.93 -7.05 5.09
C ASN A 41 0.18 -8.23 4.48
N GLY A 42 -1.16 -8.21 4.52
CA GLY A 42 -1.96 -9.24 3.88
C GLY A 42 -1.66 -9.35 2.37
N CYS A 43 -1.51 -8.21 1.68
CA CYS A 43 -1.12 -8.21 0.26
C CYS A 43 0.33 -8.66 0.05
N TYR A 44 1.25 -8.25 0.93
CA TYR A 44 2.67 -8.62 0.89
C TYR A 44 2.86 -10.13 1.01
N ASP A 45 2.26 -10.75 2.03
CA ASP A 45 2.41 -12.17 2.34
C ASP A 45 1.81 -13.06 1.25
N SER A 46 0.59 -12.72 0.83
CA SER A 46 -0.10 -13.49 -0.21
C SER A 46 0.41 -13.21 -1.62
N LYS A 47 1.25 -12.17 -1.78
CA LYS A 47 1.73 -11.65 -3.08
C LYS A 47 0.59 -11.38 -4.07
N ARG A 48 -0.60 -11.03 -3.58
CA ARG A 48 -1.83 -10.88 -4.37
C ARG A 48 -2.77 -9.86 -3.76
N PHE A 49 -3.45 -9.14 -4.65
CA PHE A 49 -4.59 -8.32 -4.29
C PHE A 49 -5.85 -9.16 -4.12
N THR A 50 -6.71 -8.77 -3.16
CA THR A 50 -8.09 -9.29 -3.07
C THR A 50 -9.05 -8.17 -2.73
N HIS A 51 -10.17 -8.10 -3.47
CA HIS A 51 -11.22 -7.10 -3.24
C HIS A 51 -11.79 -7.16 -1.81
N CYS A 52 -11.86 -8.35 -1.20
CA CYS A 52 -12.35 -8.51 0.16
C CYS A 52 -11.49 -7.74 1.17
N ARG A 53 -10.15 -7.80 1.06
CA ARG A 53 -9.25 -7.05 1.95
C ARG A 53 -9.38 -5.55 1.76
N TYR A 54 -9.50 -5.10 0.51
CA TYR A 54 -9.71 -3.67 0.26
C TYR A 54 -11.09 -3.19 0.74
N ASN A 55 -12.13 -4.02 0.60
CA ASN A 55 -13.46 -3.69 1.11
C ASN A 55 -13.52 -3.64 2.64
N ALA A 56 -12.65 -4.37 3.35
CA ALA A 56 -12.51 -4.23 4.80
C ALA A 56 -12.08 -2.81 5.21
N LEU A 57 -11.44 -2.04 4.32
CA LEU A 57 -11.08 -0.64 4.55
C LEU A 57 -12.26 0.35 4.44
N LEU A 58 -13.49 -0.10 4.15
CA LEU A 58 -14.65 0.79 3.96
C LEU A 58 -14.89 1.73 5.16
N HIS A 59 -14.62 1.26 6.37
CA HIS A 59 -14.79 2.02 7.61
C HIS A 59 -13.55 2.84 8.02
N TYR A 60 -12.48 2.76 7.23
CA TYR A 60 -11.18 3.42 7.47
C TYR A 60 -10.84 4.28 6.25
N PRO A 61 -11.50 5.43 6.07
CA PRO A 61 -11.43 6.21 4.84
C PRO A 61 -10.01 6.68 4.48
N ARG A 62 -9.16 7.03 5.45
CA ARG A 62 -7.79 7.48 5.15
C ARG A 62 -6.88 6.32 4.76
N ALA A 63 -7.00 5.19 5.44
CA ALA A 63 -6.34 3.94 5.09
C ALA A 63 -6.77 3.46 3.70
N ARG A 64 -8.08 3.54 3.41
CA ARG A 64 -8.63 3.21 2.10
C ARG A 64 -8.07 4.12 1.01
N ASP A 65 -8.00 5.42 1.25
CA ASP A 65 -7.47 6.37 0.28
C ASP A 65 -5.98 6.12 0.01
N ALA A 66 -5.17 5.90 1.05
CA ALA A 66 -3.77 5.50 0.90
C ALA A 66 -3.65 4.20 0.07
N ALA A 67 -4.39 3.15 0.45
CA ALA A 67 -4.39 1.87 -0.25
C ALA A 67 -4.87 1.98 -1.70
N ARG A 68 -5.78 2.90 -2.02
CA ARG A 68 -6.33 3.10 -3.37
C ARG A 68 -5.25 3.37 -4.41
N HIS A 69 -4.20 4.12 -4.05
CA HIS A 69 -3.10 4.44 -4.97
C HIS A 69 -2.33 3.18 -5.40
N LEU A 70 -2.16 2.23 -4.48
CA LEU A 70 -1.55 0.93 -4.77
C LEU A 70 -2.51 0.04 -5.57
N VAL A 71 -3.79 0.00 -5.18
CA VAL A 71 -4.81 -0.83 -5.83
C VAL A 71 -5.04 -0.42 -7.29
N ALA A 72 -4.88 0.86 -7.64
CA ALA A 72 -4.97 1.34 -9.02
C ALA A 72 -3.99 0.61 -9.97
N LEU A 73 -2.88 0.07 -9.46
CA LEU A 73 -1.95 -0.74 -10.24
C LEU A 73 -2.51 -2.12 -10.60
N CYS A 74 -3.49 -2.66 -9.88
CA CYS A 74 -4.03 -3.99 -10.17
C CYS A 74 -4.66 -4.09 -11.57
N ASP A 75 -5.28 -3.00 -12.04
CA ASP A 75 -5.92 -2.93 -13.36
C ASP A 75 -4.94 -2.53 -14.47
N LEU A 76 -3.82 -1.89 -14.11
CA LEU A 76 -2.87 -1.29 -15.06
C LEU A 76 -1.59 -2.11 -15.24
N ASP A 77 -1.10 -2.71 -14.15
CA ASP A 77 0.23 -3.32 -14.03
C ASP A 77 0.32 -4.22 -12.78
N ILE A 78 -0.10 -5.48 -12.91
CA ILE A 78 -0.14 -6.44 -11.80
C ILE A 78 1.26 -6.78 -11.25
N ASP A 79 2.28 -6.75 -12.11
CA ASP A 79 3.67 -6.96 -11.69
C ASP A 79 4.16 -5.74 -10.90
N GLY A 80 3.83 -4.53 -11.38
CA GLY A 80 4.04 -3.27 -10.68
C GLY A 80 3.35 -3.21 -9.32
N PHE A 81 2.13 -3.75 -9.20
CA PHE A 81 1.44 -3.86 -7.91
C PHE A 81 2.27 -4.64 -6.88
N CYS A 82 2.84 -5.77 -7.26
CA CYS A 82 3.64 -6.59 -6.34
C CYS A 82 4.91 -5.86 -5.89
N VAL A 83 5.54 -5.11 -6.79
CA VAL A 83 6.67 -4.23 -6.45
C VAL A 83 6.22 -3.13 -5.49
N ALA A 84 5.13 -2.43 -5.82
CA ALA A 84 4.61 -1.33 -5.02
C ALA A 84 4.21 -1.78 -3.61
N ILE A 85 3.62 -2.97 -3.44
CA ILE A 85 3.27 -3.49 -2.11
C ILE A 85 4.51 -3.75 -1.26
N ARG A 86 5.59 -4.30 -1.84
CA ARG A 86 6.85 -4.50 -1.12
C ARG A 86 7.47 -3.18 -0.68
N GLU A 87 7.47 -2.17 -1.55
CA GLU A 87 8.00 -0.85 -1.20
C GLU A 87 7.08 -0.13 -0.20
N ALA A 88 5.75 -0.24 -0.33
CA ALA A 88 4.79 0.31 0.61
C ALA A 88 4.94 -0.30 2.01
N HIS A 89 5.22 -1.60 2.10
CA HIS A 89 5.54 -2.26 3.37
C HIS A 89 6.79 -1.64 4.02
N THR A 90 7.85 -1.40 3.25
CA THR A 90 9.07 -0.70 3.73
C THR A 90 8.76 0.73 4.17
N ILE A 91 8.00 1.49 3.37
CA ILE A 91 7.57 2.85 3.70
C ILE A 91 6.81 2.88 5.02
N LEU A 92 5.86 1.95 5.23
CA LEU A 92 5.10 1.88 6.47
C LEU A 92 5.99 1.54 7.67
N ARG A 93 6.88 0.56 7.51
CA ARG A 93 7.83 0.17 8.55
C ARG A 93 8.72 1.35 8.97
N ASP A 94 9.14 2.15 8.00
CA ASP A 94 10.04 3.28 8.25
C ASP A 94 9.25 4.59 8.54
N SER A 95 7.91 4.55 8.51
CA SER A 95 7.04 5.68 8.85
C SER A 95 6.80 5.82 10.36
N ASP A 96 6.42 7.02 10.80
CA ASP A 96 6.03 7.29 12.18
C ASP A 96 4.54 7.02 12.47
N VAL A 97 3.78 6.56 11.47
CA VAL A 97 2.33 6.32 11.55
C VAL A 97 2.00 5.14 12.45
N VAL A 98 2.88 4.14 12.54
CA VAL A 98 2.68 2.89 13.29
C VAL A 98 4.02 2.39 13.81
N SER A 99 4.05 1.70 14.96
CA SER A 99 5.29 1.10 15.48
C SER A 99 5.84 0.07 14.50
N CYS A 100 7.15 0.06 14.25
CA CYS A 100 7.80 -0.93 13.39
C CYS A 100 7.45 -2.37 13.80
N GLU A 101 7.31 -2.62 15.10
CA GLU A 101 6.95 -3.94 15.63
C GLU A 101 5.58 -4.39 15.12
N LEU A 102 4.60 -3.49 15.02
CA LEU A 102 3.28 -3.81 14.48
C LEU A 102 3.34 -4.14 12.98
N VAL A 103 4.22 -3.48 12.23
CA VAL A 103 4.41 -3.78 10.80
C VAL A 103 5.08 -5.15 10.60
N LEU A 104 5.93 -5.59 11.53
CA LEU A 104 6.63 -6.88 11.45
C LEU A 104 5.87 -8.05 12.09
N SER A 105 4.81 -7.78 12.85
CA SER A 105 4.05 -8.80 13.62
C SER A 105 2.85 -9.38 12.87
N TYR A 106 2.40 -8.71 11.81
CA TYR A 106 1.24 -9.09 10.99
C TYR A 106 1.69 -9.55 9.61
#